data_AF-A0A7C7UHT5-F1
#
_entry.id   AF-A0A7C7UHT5-F1
#
_cell.length_a   1.000
_cell.length_b   1.000
_cell.length_c   1.000
_cell.angle_alpha   90.00
_cell.angle_beta   90.00
_cell.angle_gamma   90.00
#
_symmetry.space_group_name_H-M   'P 1'
#
loop_
_entity.id
_entity.type
_entity.pdbx_description
1 polymer ?
#
loop_
_entity_poly.entity_id
_entity_poly.type
_entity_poly.pdbx_seq_one_letter_code
_entity_poly.pdbx_strand_id
1 'polypeptide(L)'
;NYYAILAFQAFAGLGGSAHHPLSLHLISEVFPRERRGKALGIHGFSSSLGFTLTPAAVAVLVPWGWRIPLILFSALGFAAGIFILLAVKHRVRPVEKPIALKALFQVYGFKRLLSMFMMMTLAVRGVGNFLPLFLIAIYGIPTAQTGYYYALFYIMGMSQPLMGYLADMVERRKFMLIMLASSVTLITAMALAPWENPIPLVVATGMAVWSLIMLHDALATDLTPREAWGLGYGIIFTASMASASVSSTLTGLLIEGLGFTPTYIILALTLLAEIPLLASLRRR
;
A
#
# COMPACT_ATOMS: atom_id res chain seq x y z
N ASN A 1 -1.32 -1.80 -29.62
CA ASN A 1 -2.03 -3.08 -29.39
C ASN A 1 -2.25 -3.20 -27.88
N TYR A 2 -3.50 -3.33 -27.45
CA TYR A 2 -3.91 -3.44 -26.04
C TYR A 2 -3.22 -4.62 -25.33
N TYR A 3 -3.16 -5.79 -25.96
CA TYR A 3 -2.55 -6.98 -25.38
C TYR A 3 -1.05 -6.84 -25.14
N ALA A 4 -0.36 -6.08 -25.99
CA ALA A 4 1.07 -5.79 -25.79
C ALA A 4 1.29 -4.94 -24.52
N ILE A 5 0.42 -3.97 -24.26
CA ILE A 5 0.49 -3.15 -23.03
C ILE A 5 0.24 -4.02 -21.80
N LEU A 6 -0.75 -4.91 -21.86
CA LEU A 6 -1.01 -5.87 -20.77
C LEU A 6 0.19 -6.79 -20.52
N ALA A 7 0.79 -7.34 -21.58
CA ALA A 7 1.96 -8.20 -21.46
C ALA A 7 3.14 -7.46 -20.82
N PHE A 8 3.43 -6.24 -21.27
CA PHE A 8 4.49 -5.42 -20.69
C PHE A 8 4.19 -5.00 -19.25
N GLN A 9 2.94 -4.72 -18.89
CA GLN A 9 2.57 -4.48 -17.50
C GLN A 9 2.77 -5.73 -16.62
N ALA A 10 2.48 -6.92 -17.13
CA ALA A 10 2.75 -8.16 -16.42
C ALA A 10 4.26 -8.35 -16.18
N PHE A 11 5.10 -8.12 -17.20
CA PHE A 11 6.56 -8.15 -17.04
C PHE A 11 7.09 -7.09 -16.06
N ALA A 12 6.56 -5.87 -16.13
CA ALA A 12 6.91 -4.81 -15.19
C ALA A 12 6.51 -5.18 -13.75
N GLY A 13 5.34 -5.80 -13.57
CA GLY A 13 4.88 -6.32 -12.28
C GLY A 13 5.78 -7.42 -11.73
N LEU A 14 6.24 -8.35 -12.58
CA LEU A 14 7.21 -9.37 -12.18
C LEU A 14 8.52 -8.75 -11.69
N GLY A 15 9.08 -7.79 -12.43
CA GLY A 15 10.28 -7.06 -12.01
C GLY A 15 10.08 -6.26 -10.71
N GLY A 16 8.95 -5.57 -10.58
CA GLY A 16 8.61 -4.79 -9.40
C GLY A 16 8.37 -5.62 -8.14
N SER A 17 7.86 -6.86 -8.28
CA SER A 17 7.53 -7.71 -7.13
C SER A 17 8.74 -8.12 -6.29
N ALA A 18 9.89 -8.36 -6.93
CA ALA A 18 11.13 -8.70 -6.24
C ALA A 18 11.82 -7.48 -5.61
N HIS A 19 11.54 -6.28 -6.11
CA HIS A 19 12.28 -5.07 -5.75
C HIS A 19 12.21 -4.77 -4.25
N HIS A 20 10.99 -4.66 -3.70
CA HIS A 20 10.76 -4.18 -2.35
C HIS A 20 11.35 -5.07 -1.23
N PRO A 21 11.17 -6.41 -1.24
CA PRO A 21 11.78 -7.26 -0.22
C PRO A 21 13.29 -7.43 -0.43
N LEU A 22 13.77 -7.46 -1.68
CA LEU A 22 15.19 -7.68 -1.98
C LEU A 22 16.03 -6.45 -1.63
N SER A 23 15.54 -5.23 -1.90
CA SER A 23 16.25 -3.99 -1.58
C SER A 23 16.47 -3.83 -0.07
N LEU A 24 15.42 -4.06 0.73
CA LEU A 24 15.49 -3.97 2.19
C LEU A 24 16.44 -5.01 2.78
N HIS A 25 16.45 -6.22 2.23
CA HIS A 25 17.37 -7.29 2.63
C HIS A 25 18.82 -6.92 2.30
N LEU A 26 19.12 -6.55 1.05
CA LEU A 26 20.45 -6.16 0.61
C LEU A 26 21.01 -4.99 1.43
N ILE A 27 20.21 -3.95 1.68
CA ILE A 27 20.62 -2.82 2.53
C ILE A 27 20.94 -3.29 3.94
N SER A 28 20.10 -4.16 4.51
CA SER A 28 20.29 -4.67 5.86
C SER A 28 21.52 -5.56 6.00
N GLU A 29 21.92 -6.29 4.95
CA GLU A 29 23.12 -7.12 4.96
C GLU A 29 24.41 -6.34 4.70
N VAL A 30 24.39 -5.35 3.80
CA VAL A 30 25.57 -4.56 3.44
C VAL A 30 25.92 -3.54 4.52
N PHE A 31 24.92 -2.92 5.15
CA PHE A 31 25.15 -1.88 6.14
C PHE A 31 25.11 -2.42 7.58
N PRO A 32 26.12 -2.08 8.41
CA PRO A 32 26.13 -2.46 9.82
C PRO A 32 24.99 -1.76 10.58
N ARG A 33 24.60 -2.29 11.74
CA ARG A 33 23.39 -1.88 12.48
C ARG A 33 23.36 -0.37 12.75
N GLU A 34 24.50 0.25 13.02
CA GLU A 34 24.66 1.66 13.37
C GLU A 34 24.37 2.58 12.18
N ARG A 35 24.58 2.10 10.94
CA ARG A 35 24.35 2.86 9.69
C ARG A 35 23.11 2.42 8.94
N ARG A 36 22.51 1.30 9.32
CA ARG A 36 21.36 0.70 8.65
C ARG A 36 20.15 1.63 8.63
N GLY A 37 19.86 2.30 9.74
CA GLY A 37 18.75 3.27 9.81
C GLY A 37 18.90 4.40 8.79
N LYS A 38 20.11 4.97 8.65
CA LYS A 38 20.41 5.99 7.64
C LYS A 38 20.25 5.45 6.22
N ALA A 39 20.76 4.25 5.94
CA ALA A 39 20.67 3.63 4.61
C ALA A 39 19.21 3.33 4.22
N LEU A 40 18.42 2.76 5.14
CA LEU A 40 16.98 2.53 4.95
C LEU A 40 16.22 3.85 4.80
N GLY A 41 16.58 4.87 5.58
CA GLY A 41 16.00 6.22 5.46
C GLY A 41 16.26 6.86 4.09
N ILE A 42 17.48 6.75 3.56
CA ILE A 42 17.81 7.21 2.20
C ILE A 42 17.02 6.42 1.15
N HIS A 43 16.89 5.10 1.30
CA HIS A 43 16.08 4.28 0.40
C HIS A 43 14.60 4.71 0.42
N GLY A 44 13.99 4.86 1.60
CA GLY A 44 12.62 5.34 1.75
C GLY A 44 12.42 6.75 1.18
N PHE A 45 13.34 7.68 1.44
CA PHE A 45 13.33 9.02 0.87
C PHE A 45 13.39 8.99 -0.67
N SER A 46 14.24 8.12 -1.23
CA SER A 46 14.36 7.93 -2.68
C SER A 46 13.05 7.42 -3.30
N SER A 47 12.38 6.49 -2.62
CA SER A 47 11.06 6.00 -3.04
C SER A 47 10.02 7.12 -3.04
N SER A 48 9.96 7.93 -1.98
CA SER A 48 9.06 9.09 -1.89
C SER A 48 9.33 10.11 -3.01
N LEU A 49 10.61 10.45 -3.25
CA LEU A 49 11.00 11.32 -4.36
C LEU A 49 10.54 10.76 -5.71
N GLY A 50 10.71 9.45 -5.94
CA GLY A 50 10.23 8.79 -7.14
C GLY A 50 8.72 8.95 -7.32
N PHE A 51 7.93 8.69 -6.27
CA PHE A 51 6.48 8.85 -6.30
C PHE A 51 6.03 10.30 -6.55
N THR A 52 6.77 11.29 -6.05
CA THR A 52 6.43 12.71 -6.23
C THR A 52 6.89 13.27 -7.59
N LEU A 53 8.13 12.99 -8.00
CA LEU A 53 8.73 13.58 -9.19
C LEU A 53 8.29 12.89 -10.49
N THR A 54 8.00 11.59 -10.44
CA THR A 54 7.63 10.83 -11.65
C THR A 54 6.34 11.37 -12.28
N PRO A 55 5.21 11.58 -11.56
CA PRO A 55 4.01 12.16 -12.16
C PRO A 55 4.23 13.55 -12.76
N ALA A 56 5.03 14.40 -12.10
CA ALA A 56 5.38 15.73 -12.61
C ALA A 56 6.19 15.64 -13.91
N ALA A 57 7.21 14.78 -13.95
CA ALA A 57 7.99 14.52 -15.15
C ALA A 57 7.12 13.94 -16.27
N VAL A 58 6.25 12.96 -15.97
CA VAL A 58 5.30 12.39 -16.93
C VAL A 58 4.38 13.48 -17.48
N ALA A 59 3.85 14.37 -16.65
CA ALA A 59 2.97 15.46 -17.09
C ALA A 59 3.66 16.41 -18.09
N VAL A 60 4.94 16.68 -17.92
CA VAL A 60 5.74 17.50 -18.86
C VAL A 60 6.06 16.75 -20.15
N LEU A 61 6.27 15.42 -20.08
CA LEU A 61 6.70 14.59 -21.21
C LEU A 61 5.54 14.08 -22.09
N VAL A 62 4.37 13.85 -21.50
CA VAL A 62 3.19 13.30 -22.19
C VAL A 62 2.73 14.13 -23.41
N PRO A 63 2.78 15.47 -23.41
CA PRO A 63 2.44 16.27 -24.59
C PRO A 63 3.26 15.94 -25.84
N TRP A 64 4.48 15.42 -25.67
CA TRP A 64 5.34 14.98 -26.76
C TRP A 64 5.11 13.52 -27.18
N GLY A 65 4.13 12.86 -26.56
CA GLY A 65 3.71 11.50 -26.84
C GLY A 65 3.88 10.60 -25.63
N TRP A 66 2.84 9.82 -25.34
CA TRP A 66 2.77 8.91 -24.19
C TRP A 66 3.89 7.86 -24.12
N ARG A 67 4.57 7.58 -25.24
CA ARG A 67 5.70 6.64 -25.31
C ARG A 67 7.00 7.23 -24.74
N ILE A 68 7.19 8.54 -24.80
CA ILE A 68 8.42 9.21 -24.34
C ILE A 68 8.71 8.96 -22.86
N PRO A 69 7.77 9.23 -21.93
CA PRO A 69 8.02 8.94 -20.52
C PRO A 69 8.29 7.44 -20.28
N LEU A 70 7.60 6.53 -20.98
CA LEU A 70 7.82 5.10 -20.84
C LEU A 70 9.24 4.68 -21.22
N ILE A 71 9.75 5.17 -22.35
CA ILE A 71 11.11 4.88 -22.83
C ILE A 71 12.15 5.47 -21.86
N LEU A 72 11.98 6.74 -21.45
CA LEU A 72 12.91 7.42 -20.55
C LEU A 72 13.05 6.67 -19.22
N PHE A 73 11.94 6.37 -18.54
CA PHE A 73 11.99 5.69 -17.25
C PHE A 73 12.47 4.23 -17.36
N SER A 74 12.18 3.58 -18.49
CA SER A 74 12.71 2.23 -18.78
C SER A 74 14.23 2.25 -18.97
N ALA A 75 14.76 3.24 -19.71
CA ALA A 75 16.20 3.42 -19.89
C ALA A 75 16.92 3.73 -18.57
N LEU A 76 16.34 4.61 -17.73
CA LEU A 76 16.87 4.91 -16.39
C LEU A 76 16.88 3.68 -15.49
N GLY A 77 15.79 2.90 -15.47
CA GLY A 77 15.69 1.66 -14.71
C GLY A 77 16.72 0.63 -15.16
N PHE A 78 16.91 0.48 -16.48
CA PHE A 78 17.92 -0.43 -17.04
C PHE A 78 19.35 0.00 -16.71
N ALA A 79 19.65 1.30 -16.83
CA ALA A 79 20.95 1.86 -16.45
C ALA A 79 21.24 1.66 -14.95
N ALA A 80 20.25 1.87 -14.08
CA ALA A 80 20.37 1.61 -12.65
C ALA A 80 20.60 0.11 -12.36
N GLY A 81 19.90 -0.79 -13.08
CA GLY A 81 20.11 -2.23 -12.99
C GLY A 81 21.54 -2.64 -13.37
N ILE A 82 22.06 -2.14 -14.49
CA ILE A 82 23.46 -2.36 -14.91
C ILE A 82 24.42 -1.81 -13.85
N PHE A 83 24.19 -0.60 -13.35
CA PHE A 83 25.03 0.00 -12.32
C PHE A 83 25.09 -0.88 -11.06
N ILE A 84 23.95 -1.40 -10.60
CA ILE A 84 23.89 -2.31 -9.45
C ILE A 84 24.68 -3.60 -9.75
N LEU A 85 24.51 -4.20 -10.92
CA LEU A 85 25.23 -5.43 -11.32
C LEU A 85 26.76 -5.24 -11.34
N LEU A 86 27.23 -4.06 -11.75
CA LEU A 86 28.65 -3.76 -11.85
C LEU A 86 29.25 -3.28 -10.51
N ALA A 87 28.51 -2.51 -9.73
CA ALA A 87 29.02 -1.85 -8.52
C ALA A 87 28.84 -2.68 -7.24
N VAL A 88 27.79 -3.50 -7.15
CA VAL A 88 27.44 -4.23 -5.93
C VAL A 88 28.06 -5.63 -5.95
N LYS A 89 29.23 -5.77 -5.31
CA LYS A 89 29.85 -7.08 -5.04
C LYS A 89 29.19 -7.74 -3.84
N HIS A 90 28.06 -8.42 -4.07
CA HIS A 90 27.34 -9.15 -3.03
C HIS A 90 27.61 -10.65 -3.11
N ARG A 91 28.04 -11.27 -2.00
CA ARG A 91 28.06 -12.73 -1.86
C ARG A 91 26.74 -13.13 -1.22
N VAL A 92 25.86 -13.78 -2.00
CA VAL A 92 24.62 -14.38 -1.51
C VAL A 92 24.99 -15.30 -0.34
N ARG A 93 24.60 -14.93 0.87
CA ARG A 93 24.69 -15.86 2.00
C ARG A 93 23.49 -16.79 1.88
N PRO A 94 23.71 -18.12 1.80
CA PRO A 94 22.60 -19.06 1.84
C PRO A 94 21.82 -18.84 3.13
N VAL A 95 20.49 -18.76 3.05
CA VAL A 95 19.64 -18.77 4.24
C VAL A 95 19.93 -20.09 4.97
N GLU A 96 20.59 -20.03 6.13
CA GLU A 96 21.10 -21.22 6.82
C GLU A 96 20.00 -22.24 7.13
N LYS A 97 18.74 -21.77 7.32
CA LYS A 97 17.54 -22.61 7.46
C LYS A 97 16.29 -21.89 6.92
N PRO A 98 15.86 -22.15 5.68
CA PRO A 98 14.60 -21.61 5.19
C PRO A 98 13.42 -22.20 5.98
N ILE A 99 12.59 -21.35 6.57
CA ILE A 99 11.34 -21.79 7.18
C ILE A 99 10.42 -22.30 6.08
N ALA A 100 9.90 -23.52 6.23
CA ALA A 100 8.94 -24.08 5.29
C ALA A 100 7.66 -23.24 5.27
N LEU A 101 7.10 -23.01 4.09
CA LEU A 101 5.84 -22.27 3.91
C LEU A 101 4.73 -22.82 4.81
N LYS A 102 4.62 -24.15 4.93
CA LYS A 102 3.67 -24.81 5.83
C LYS A 102 3.85 -24.42 7.30
N ALA A 103 5.09 -24.29 7.77
CA ALA A 103 5.39 -23.90 9.15
C ALA A 103 5.00 -22.44 9.43
N LEU A 104 5.17 -21.55 8.46
CA LEU A 104 4.72 -20.16 8.57
C LEU A 104 3.19 -20.06 8.73
N PHE A 105 2.42 -20.83 7.97
CA PHE A 105 0.96 -20.89 8.12
C PHE A 105 0.51 -21.55 9.45
N GLN A 106 1.42 -22.17 10.20
CA GLN A 106 1.17 -22.68 11.55
C GLN A 106 1.55 -21.68 12.65
N VAL A 107 2.25 -20.58 12.31
CA VAL A 107 2.54 -19.51 13.26
C VAL A 107 1.24 -18.92 13.78
N TYR A 108 1.13 -18.82 15.11
CA TYR A 108 -0.04 -18.27 15.77
C TYR A 108 -0.36 -16.87 15.23
N GLY A 109 -1.59 -16.69 14.76
CA GLY A 109 -2.07 -15.40 14.27
C GLY A 109 -1.69 -15.07 12.82
N PHE A 110 -0.75 -15.79 12.18
CA PHE A 110 -0.30 -15.44 10.82
C PHE A 110 -1.43 -15.47 9.79
N LYS A 111 -2.30 -16.50 9.82
CA LYS A 111 -3.46 -16.56 8.91
C LYS A 111 -4.42 -15.39 9.09
N ARG A 112 -4.64 -14.97 10.34
CA ARG A 112 -5.56 -13.86 10.68
C ARG A 112 -4.96 -12.53 10.24
N LEU A 113 -3.67 -12.33 10.51
CA LEU A 113 -2.90 -11.20 10.01
C LEU A 113 -2.96 -11.11 8.48
N LEU A 114 -2.75 -12.23 7.78
CA LEU A 114 -2.85 -12.29 6.33
C LEU A 114 -4.24 -11.88 5.84
N SER A 115 -5.30 -12.41 6.46
CA SER A 115 -6.67 -12.01 6.15
C SER A 115 -6.92 -10.52 6.40
N MET A 116 -6.44 -9.97 7.52
CA MET A 116 -6.56 -8.54 7.82
C MET A 116 -5.86 -7.69 6.76
N PHE A 117 -4.62 -8.02 6.38
CA PHE A 117 -3.91 -7.33 5.30
C PHE A 117 -4.66 -7.36 3.96
N MET A 118 -5.24 -8.52 3.61
CA MET A 118 -6.03 -8.67 2.38
C MET A 118 -7.32 -7.81 2.42
N MET A 119 -8.02 -7.80 3.56
CA MET A 119 -9.24 -7.00 3.77
C MET A 119 -8.95 -5.51 3.75
N MET A 120 -7.92 -5.07 4.48
CA MET A 120 -7.42 -3.70 4.45
C MET A 120 -7.08 -3.30 3.02
N THR A 121 -6.26 -4.09 2.33
CA THR A 121 -5.82 -3.75 0.97
C THR A 121 -7.01 -3.69 0.01
N LEU A 122 -7.98 -4.59 0.15
CA LEU A 122 -9.19 -4.59 -0.67
C LEU A 122 -10.01 -3.31 -0.46
N ALA A 123 -10.28 -2.93 0.79
CA ALA A 123 -11.06 -1.74 1.09
C ALA A 123 -10.35 -0.45 0.66
N VAL A 124 -9.06 -0.33 1.03
CA VAL A 124 -8.25 0.87 0.77
C VAL A 124 -8.05 1.11 -0.72
N ARG A 125 -7.81 0.05 -1.50
CA ARG A 125 -7.65 0.15 -2.96
C ARG A 125 -8.97 0.45 -3.65
N GLY A 126 -10.09 -0.13 -3.17
CA GLY A 126 -11.41 0.13 -3.71
C GLY A 126 -11.82 1.58 -3.54
N VAL A 127 -11.65 2.11 -2.31
CA VAL A 127 -11.91 3.53 -2.01
C VAL A 127 -10.97 4.43 -2.83
N GLY A 128 -9.66 4.19 -2.76
CA GLY A 128 -8.67 5.03 -3.42
C GLY A 128 -8.86 5.09 -4.93
N ASN A 129 -8.97 3.93 -5.60
CA ASN A 129 -9.00 3.86 -7.07
C ASN A 129 -10.27 4.49 -7.68
N PHE A 130 -11.40 4.43 -6.96
CA PHE A 130 -12.67 4.98 -7.43
C PHE A 130 -13.00 6.35 -6.83
N LEU A 131 -12.13 6.92 -5.97
CA LEU A 131 -12.36 8.21 -5.33
C LEU A 131 -12.67 9.35 -6.32
N PRO A 132 -11.95 9.50 -7.45
CA PRO A 132 -12.25 10.56 -8.42
C PRO A 132 -13.66 10.44 -9.00
N LEU A 133 -14.08 9.22 -9.38
CA LEU A 133 -15.39 8.96 -9.96
C LEU A 133 -16.49 9.14 -8.91
N PHE A 134 -16.23 8.70 -7.68
CA PHE A 134 -17.12 8.90 -6.54
C PHE A 134 -17.36 10.40 -6.27
N LEU A 135 -16.32 11.23 -6.29
CA LEU A 135 -16.45 12.67 -6.08
C LEU A 135 -17.21 13.37 -7.22
N ILE A 136 -17.08 12.90 -8.46
CA ILE A 136 -17.91 13.39 -9.57
C ILE A 136 -19.38 13.01 -9.32
N ALA A 137 -19.65 11.74 -9.03
CA ALA A 137 -21.00 11.21 -8.95
C ALA A 137 -21.79 11.70 -7.72
N ILE A 138 -21.13 11.82 -6.57
CA ILE A 138 -21.79 12.12 -5.28
C ILE A 138 -21.63 13.59 -4.88
N TYR A 139 -20.47 14.19 -5.17
CA TYR A 139 -20.16 15.58 -4.76
C TYR A 139 -20.26 16.57 -5.93
N GLY A 140 -20.52 16.11 -7.15
CA GLY A 140 -20.59 16.98 -8.33
C GLY A 140 -19.26 17.68 -8.68
N ILE A 141 -18.14 17.16 -8.17
CA ILE A 141 -16.81 17.77 -8.37
C ILE A 141 -16.45 17.70 -9.86
N PRO A 142 -16.06 18.82 -10.49
CA PRO A 142 -15.64 18.82 -11.88
C PRO A 142 -14.45 17.89 -12.13
N THR A 143 -14.46 17.16 -13.25
CA THR A 143 -13.40 16.19 -13.60
C THR A 143 -12.00 16.79 -13.56
N ALA A 144 -11.83 18.07 -13.92
CA ALA A 144 -10.55 18.77 -13.87
C ALA A 144 -9.97 18.90 -12.45
N GLN A 145 -10.82 18.86 -11.41
CA GLN A 145 -10.41 19.04 -10.02
C GLN A 145 -10.20 17.72 -9.28
N THR A 146 -10.74 16.59 -9.75
CA THR A 146 -10.68 15.32 -9.02
C THR A 146 -9.25 14.80 -8.81
N GLY A 147 -8.33 15.12 -9.71
CA GLY A 147 -6.90 14.82 -9.56
C GLY A 147 -6.27 15.48 -8.33
N TYR A 148 -6.74 16.67 -7.94
CA TYR A 148 -6.30 17.35 -6.71
C TYR A 148 -6.75 16.59 -5.46
N TYR A 149 -8.02 16.17 -5.39
CA TYR A 149 -8.53 15.37 -4.28
C TYR A 149 -7.86 14.00 -4.19
N TYR A 150 -7.59 13.38 -5.33
CA TYR A 150 -6.84 12.12 -5.39
C TYR A 150 -5.42 12.32 -4.81
N ALA A 151 -4.72 13.38 -5.22
CA ALA A 151 -3.41 13.70 -4.66
C ALA A 151 -3.47 13.96 -3.15
N LEU A 152 -4.47 14.71 -2.67
CA LEU A 152 -4.70 14.94 -1.24
C LEU A 152 -4.92 13.64 -0.46
N PHE A 153 -5.68 12.69 -1.00
CA PHE A 153 -5.91 11.41 -0.34
C PHE A 153 -4.61 10.60 -0.18
N TYR A 154 -3.80 10.52 -1.25
CA TYR A 154 -2.58 9.70 -1.25
C TYR A 154 -1.41 10.36 -0.54
N ILE A 155 -1.29 11.70 -0.56
CA ILE A 155 -0.21 12.41 0.14
C ILE A 155 -0.32 12.26 1.66
N MET A 156 -1.51 11.92 2.18
CA MET A 156 -1.68 11.55 3.59
C MET A 156 -0.91 10.28 3.98
N GLY A 157 -0.42 9.48 3.04
CA GLY A 157 0.58 8.45 3.34
C GLY A 157 1.82 8.99 4.05
N MET A 158 2.17 10.27 3.84
CA MET A 158 3.27 10.92 4.54
C MET A 158 3.01 11.15 6.03
N SER A 159 1.78 10.94 6.52
CA SER A 159 1.48 11.03 7.95
C SER A 159 1.90 9.78 8.74
N GLN A 160 2.35 8.71 8.08
CA GLN A 160 2.70 7.45 8.74
C GLN A 160 3.74 7.61 9.88
N PRO A 161 4.84 8.40 9.75
CA PRO A 161 5.76 8.59 10.87
C PRO A 161 5.11 9.27 12.08
N LEU A 162 4.28 10.28 11.85
CA LEU A 162 3.53 10.95 12.90
C LEU A 162 2.57 9.99 13.60
N MET A 163 1.82 9.21 12.82
CA MET A 163 0.84 8.28 13.34
C MET A 163 1.51 7.08 14.03
N GLY A 164 2.70 6.68 13.59
CA GLY A 164 3.55 5.72 14.30
C GLY A 164 4.00 6.24 15.66
N TYR A 165 4.45 7.50 15.73
CA TYR A 165 4.77 8.15 17.01
C TYR A 165 3.54 8.18 17.95
N LEU A 166 2.37 8.55 17.43
CA LEU A 166 1.12 8.52 18.21
C LEU A 166 0.74 7.09 18.64
N ALA A 167 0.99 6.09 17.78
CA ALA A 167 0.76 4.68 18.08
C ALA A 167 1.69 4.12 19.15
N ASP A 168 2.85 4.75 19.38
CA ASP A 168 3.77 4.39 20.46
C ASP A 168 3.38 5.07 21.79
N MET A 169 2.64 6.19 21.74
CA MET A 169 2.09 6.87 22.92
C MET A 169 0.83 6.17 23.48
N VAL A 170 0.14 5.42 22.63
CA VAL A 170 -1.08 4.67 22.97
C VAL A 170 -0.76 3.18 22.89
N GLU A 171 -1.53 2.32 23.57
CA GLU A 171 -1.42 0.89 23.30
C GLU A 171 -1.71 0.62 21.81
N ARG A 172 -0.72 0.12 21.05
CA ARG A 172 -0.79 -0.08 19.58
C ARG A 172 -2.09 -0.73 19.10
N ARG A 173 -2.57 -1.74 19.84
CA ARG A 173 -3.84 -2.41 19.54
C ARG A 173 -5.05 -1.48 19.70
N LYS A 174 -5.11 -0.70 20.77
CA LYS A 174 -6.16 0.31 20.96
C LYS A 174 -6.08 1.37 19.86
N PHE A 175 -4.87 1.80 19.51
CA PHE A 175 -4.67 2.76 18.42
C PHE A 175 -5.14 2.21 17.08
N MET A 176 -4.87 0.93 16.77
CA MET A 176 -5.39 0.25 15.59
C MET A 176 -6.91 0.17 15.57
N LEU A 177 -7.55 -0.11 16.71
CA LEU A 177 -9.02 -0.07 16.80
C LEU A 177 -9.58 1.33 16.55
N ILE A 178 -8.93 2.37 17.06
CA ILE A 178 -9.32 3.76 16.81
C ILE A 178 -9.20 4.07 15.32
N MET A 179 -8.07 3.74 14.68
CA MET A 179 -7.87 3.99 13.24
C MET A 179 -8.84 3.19 12.35
N LEU A 180 -9.16 1.94 12.71
CA LEU A 180 -10.18 1.15 12.03
C LEU A 180 -11.54 1.81 12.15
N ALA A 181 -11.97 2.15 13.37
CA ALA A 181 -13.25 2.83 13.60
C ALA A 181 -13.31 4.17 12.86
N SER A 182 -12.27 5.00 12.95
CA SER A 182 -12.17 6.26 12.22
C SER A 182 -12.27 6.06 10.71
N SER A 183 -11.58 5.06 10.15
CA SER A 183 -11.66 4.77 8.71
C SER A 183 -13.08 4.38 8.29
N VAL A 184 -13.75 3.50 9.04
CA VAL A 184 -15.14 3.10 8.79
C VAL A 184 -16.07 4.32 8.85
N THR A 185 -15.95 5.13 9.90
CA THR A 185 -16.78 6.33 10.10
C THR A 185 -16.56 7.33 8.99
N LEU A 186 -15.31 7.64 8.63
CA LEU A 186 -14.99 8.66 7.63
C LEU A 186 -15.41 8.25 6.22
N ILE A 187 -15.19 6.99 5.82
CA ILE A 187 -15.65 6.47 4.53
C ILE A 187 -17.18 6.48 4.45
N THR A 188 -17.85 6.05 5.53
CA THR A 188 -19.32 6.03 5.60
C THR A 188 -19.91 7.44 5.58
N ALA A 189 -19.32 8.37 6.35
CA ALA A 189 -19.72 9.77 6.37
C ALA A 189 -19.57 10.40 4.99
N MET A 190 -18.46 10.13 4.30
CA MET A 190 -18.24 10.59 2.94
C MET A 190 -19.31 10.07 1.97
N ALA A 191 -19.80 8.83 2.15
CA ALA A 191 -20.81 8.21 1.30
C ALA A 191 -22.26 8.65 1.58
N LEU A 192 -22.61 8.94 2.83
CA LEU A 192 -23.98 9.23 3.27
C LEU A 192 -24.29 10.73 3.42
N ALA A 193 -23.28 11.53 3.73
CA ALA A 193 -23.43 12.96 3.94
C ALA A 193 -22.46 13.68 2.99
N PRO A 194 -22.88 14.03 1.76
CA PRO A 194 -22.09 14.85 0.87
C PRO A 194 -21.93 16.24 1.48
N TRP A 195 -20.75 16.54 2.02
CA TRP A 195 -20.43 17.86 2.56
C TRP A 195 -20.18 18.84 1.41
N GLU A 196 -20.57 20.11 1.60
CA GLU A 196 -20.29 21.16 0.62
C GLU A 196 -18.79 21.25 0.27
N ASN A 197 -17.92 20.99 1.25
CA ASN A 197 -16.49 20.89 1.06
C ASN A 197 -15.97 19.48 1.45
N PRO A 198 -15.63 18.61 0.47
CA PRO A 198 -15.12 17.27 0.75
C PRO A 198 -13.67 17.23 1.24
N ILE A 199 -12.90 18.33 1.18
CA ILE A 199 -11.46 18.33 1.50
C ILE A 199 -11.16 17.75 2.89
N PRO A 200 -11.82 18.18 3.99
CA PRO A 200 -11.52 17.65 5.33
C PRO A 200 -11.78 16.15 5.42
N LEU A 201 -12.85 15.65 4.80
CA LEU A 201 -13.18 14.23 4.78
C LEU A 201 -12.16 13.42 3.97
N VAL A 202 -11.75 13.90 2.80
CA VAL A 202 -10.75 13.22 1.95
C VAL A 202 -9.40 13.12 2.67
N VAL A 203 -8.96 14.22 3.29
CA VAL A 203 -7.71 14.30 4.07
C VAL A 203 -7.77 13.39 5.29
N ALA A 204 -8.84 13.47 6.09
CA ALA A 204 -8.99 12.63 7.28
C ALA A 204 -9.08 11.15 6.92
N THR A 205 -9.83 10.80 5.85
CA THR A 205 -9.96 9.41 5.39
C THR A 205 -8.61 8.88 4.92
N GLY A 206 -7.88 9.65 4.10
CA GLY A 206 -6.53 9.29 3.66
C GLY A 206 -5.62 9.03 4.87
N MET A 207 -5.56 9.94 5.83
CA MET A 207 -4.74 9.81 7.02
C MET A 207 -5.10 8.55 7.84
N ALA A 208 -6.39 8.29 8.09
CA ALA A 208 -6.84 7.13 8.84
C ALA A 208 -6.52 5.81 8.11
N VAL A 209 -6.77 5.75 6.81
CA VAL A 209 -6.56 4.56 5.97
C VAL A 209 -5.07 4.25 5.80
N TRP A 210 -4.25 5.25 5.47
CA TRP A 210 -2.81 5.06 5.28
C TRP A 210 -2.09 4.70 6.59
N SER A 211 -2.66 5.10 7.72
CA SER A 211 -2.21 4.67 9.05
C SER A 211 -2.40 3.17 9.28
N LEU A 212 -3.43 2.55 8.69
CA LEU A 212 -3.64 1.11 8.88
C LEU A 212 -2.47 0.29 8.31
N ILE A 213 -1.84 0.72 7.22
CA ILE A 213 -0.71 0.00 6.60
C ILE A 213 0.45 -0.13 7.59
N MET A 214 0.86 0.97 8.25
CA MET A 214 1.99 0.91 9.19
C MET A 214 1.69 0.06 10.43
N LEU A 215 0.43 0.04 10.89
CA LEU A 215 0.00 -0.73 12.05
C LEU A 215 -0.04 -2.22 11.73
N HIS A 216 -0.48 -2.55 10.52
CA HIS A 216 -0.41 -3.89 9.98
C HIS A 216 1.04 -4.35 9.82
N ASP A 217 1.93 -3.50 9.32
CA ASP A 217 3.36 -3.81 9.22
C ASP A 217 3.99 -4.05 10.60
N ALA A 218 3.68 -3.21 11.59
CA ALA A 218 4.12 -3.42 12.97
C ALA A 218 3.60 -4.77 13.52
N LEU A 219 2.32 -5.07 13.35
CA LEU A 219 1.73 -6.34 13.78
C LEU A 219 2.36 -7.55 13.06
N ALA A 220 2.74 -7.40 11.79
CA ALA A 220 3.45 -8.43 11.04
C ALA A 220 4.85 -8.69 11.61
N THR A 221 5.59 -7.65 12.00
CA THR A 221 6.87 -7.83 12.68
C THR A 221 6.75 -8.54 14.03
N ASP A 222 5.67 -8.26 14.78
CA ASP A 222 5.44 -8.81 16.12
C ASP A 222 5.00 -10.29 16.10
N LEU A 223 4.25 -10.69 15.06
CA LEU A 223 3.71 -12.05 14.94
C LEU A 223 4.61 -13.00 14.16
N THR A 224 5.44 -12.49 13.25
CA THR A 224 6.28 -13.33 12.39
C THR A 224 7.66 -13.54 13.03
N PRO A 225 8.13 -14.80 13.18
CA PRO A 225 9.49 -15.08 13.63
C PRO A 225 10.53 -14.36 12.75
N ARG A 226 11.63 -13.90 13.35
CA ARG A 226 12.67 -13.13 12.66
C ARG A 226 13.24 -13.86 11.45
N GLU A 227 13.39 -15.16 11.57
CA GLU A 227 13.92 -16.06 10.54
C GLU A 227 12.94 -16.20 9.36
N ALA A 228 11.65 -15.90 9.57
CA ALA A 228 10.59 -15.96 8.58
C ALA A 228 10.18 -14.60 8.03
N TRP A 229 10.76 -13.48 8.47
CA TRP A 229 10.33 -12.14 8.03
C TRP A 229 10.29 -12.01 6.51
N GLY A 230 11.34 -12.44 5.80
CA GLY A 230 11.36 -12.36 4.33
C GLY A 230 10.22 -13.15 3.67
N LEU A 231 9.98 -14.39 4.09
CA LEU A 231 8.90 -15.24 3.55
C LEU A 231 7.52 -14.71 3.97
N GLY A 232 7.36 -14.28 5.21
CA GLY A 232 6.14 -13.73 5.78
C GLY A 232 5.69 -12.48 5.07
N TYR A 233 6.58 -11.49 4.95
CA TYR A 233 6.31 -10.27 4.18
C TYR A 233 6.10 -10.55 2.70
N GLY A 234 6.85 -11.49 2.11
CA GLY A 234 6.64 -11.90 0.72
C GLY A 234 5.22 -12.42 0.47
N ILE A 235 4.72 -13.30 1.34
CA ILE A 235 3.34 -13.84 1.24
C ILE A 235 2.31 -12.75 1.52
N ILE A 236 2.48 -11.96 2.58
CA ILE A 236 1.56 -10.87 2.92
C ILE A 236 1.45 -9.88 1.77
N PHE A 237 2.58 -9.40 1.25
CA PHE A 237 2.63 -8.45 0.16
C PHE A 237 2.03 -9.01 -1.13
N THR A 238 2.36 -10.25 -1.47
CA THR A 238 1.80 -10.93 -2.66
C THR A 238 0.28 -11.07 -2.56
N ALA A 239 -0.22 -11.53 -1.40
CA ALA A 239 -1.65 -11.66 -1.16
C ALA A 239 -2.36 -10.30 -1.17
N SER A 240 -1.75 -9.27 -0.58
CA SER A 240 -2.24 -7.89 -0.63
C SER A 240 -2.31 -7.36 -2.07
N MET A 241 -1.30 -7.61 -2.92
CA MET A 241 -1.34 -7.18 -4.33
C MET A 241 -2.41 -7.93 -5.14
N ALA A 242 -2.61 -9.22 -4.86
CA ALA A 242 -3.71 -9.98 -5.44
C ALA A 242 -5.07 -9.40 -4.99
N SER A 243 -5.24 -9.11 -3.70
CA SER A 243 -6.42 -8.45 -3.16
C SER A 243 -6.66 -7.06 -3.74
N ALA A 244 -5.62 -6.26 -3.96
CA ALA A 244 -5.69 -4.96 -4.62
C ALA A 244 -6.20 -5.06 -6.06
N SER A 245 -5.75 -6.09 -6.78
CA SER A 245 -6.16 -6.35 -8.15
C SER A 245 -7.63 -6.75 -8.22
N VAL A 246 -8.05 -7.70 -7.37
CA VAL A 246 -9.45 -8.14 -7.25
C VAL A 246 -10.36 -7.00 -6.79
N SER A 247 -9.88 -6.15 -5.88
CA SER A 247 -10.61 -5.00 -5.35
C SER A 247 -11.14 -4.10 -6.46
N SER A 248 -10.29 -3.72 -7.42
CA SER A 248 -10.70 -2.78 -8.46
C SER A 248 -11.83 -3.33 -9.34
N THR A 249 -11.75 -4.61 -9.71
CA THR A 249 -12.81 -5.29 -10.46
C THR A 249 -14.09 -5.42 -9.64
N LEU A 250 -13.98 -5.87 -8.38
CA LEU A 250 -15.13 -6.06 -7.50
C LEU A 250 -15.83 -4.72 -7.20
N THR A 251 -15.07 -3.68 -6.88
CA THR A 251 -15.60 -2.33 -6.63
C THR A 251 -16.29 -1.77 -7.88
N GLY A 252 -15.71 -1.97 -9.07
CA GLY A 252 -16.36 -1.57 -10.32
C GLY A 252 -17.72 -2.25 -10.52
N LEU A 253 -17.78 -3.58 -10.39
CA LEU A 253 -19.03 -4.34 -10.51
C LEU A 253 -20.07 -3.93 -9.46
N LEU A 254 -19.65 -3.68 -8.22
CA LEU A 254 -20.54 -3.20 -7.16
C LEU A 254 -21.08 -1.79 -7.48
N ILE A 255 -20.25 -0.89 -8.03
CA ILE A 255 -20.69 0.45 -8.43
C ILE A 255 -21.69 0.37 -9.58
N GLU A 256 -21.45 -0.49 -10.58
CA GLU A 256 -22.38 -0.69 -11.70
C GLU A 256 -23.74 -1.22 -11.24
N GLY A 257 -23.76 -2.16 -10.27
CA GLY A 257 -24.99 -2.79 -9.80
C GLY A 257 -25.72 -2.05 -8.66
N LEU A 258 -24.97 -1.46 -7.73
CA LEU A 258 -25.51 -0.87 -6.49
C LEU A 258 -25.30 0.64 -6.40
N GLY A 259 -24.47 1.22 -7.26
CA GLY A 259 -24.04 2.61 -7.17
C GLY A 259 -22.91 2.85 -6.17
N PHE A 260 -22.48 4.10 -6.08
CA PHE A 260 -21.33 4.53 -5.29
C PHE A 260 -21.55 4.40 -3.78
N THR A 261 -22.67 4.92 -3.26
CA THR A 261 -22.92 4.98 -1.81
C THR A 261 -22.94 3.58 -1.17
N PRO A 262 -23.71 2.58 -1.65
CA PRO A 262 -23.70 1.25 -1.06
C PRO A 262 -22.33 0.56 -1.20
N THR A 263 -21.63 0.78 -2.31
CA THR A 263 -20.29 0.20 -2.52
C THR A 263 -19.28 0.73 -1.49
N TYR A 264 -19.27 2.04 -1.24
CA TYR A 264 -18.36 2.63 -0.26
C TYR A 264 -18.67 2.16 1.17
N ILE A 265 -19.94 1.96 1.50
CA ILE A 265 -20.36 1.37 2.78
C ILE A 265 -19.86 -0.08 2.89
N ILE A 266 -19.98 -0.90 1.84
CA ILE A 266 -19.47 -2.29 1.83
C ILE A 266 -17.95 -2.32 2.04
N LEU A 267 -17.20 -1.41 1.41
CA LEU A 267 -15.75 -1.29 1.62
C LEU A 267 -15.42 -0.86 3.05
N ALA A 268 -16.17 0.08 3.63
CA ALA A 268 -16.04 0.46 5.03
C ALA A 268 -16.31 -0.73 5.97
N LEU A 269 -17.40 -1.47 5.75
CA LEU A 269 -17.74 -2.66 6.54
C LEU A 269 -16.68 -3.77 6.43
N THR A 270 -15.96 -3.84 5.31
CA THR A 270 -14.82 -4.76 5.16
C THR A 270 -13.71 -4.45 6.17
N LEU A 271 -13.41 -3.17 6.43
CA LEU A 271 -12.47 -2.77 7.49
C LEU A 271 -13.02 -3.10 8.88
N LEU A 272 -14.32 -2.93 9.10
CA LEU A 272 -14.95 -3.26 10.38
C LEU A 272 -14.78 -4.75 10.73
N ALA A 273 -14.83 -5.63 9.72
CA ALA A 273 -14.64 -7.06 9.90
C ALA A 273 -13.20 -7.46 10.32
N GLU A 274 -12.23 -6.54 10.30
CA GLU A 274 -10.91 -6.76 10.89
C GLU A 274 -10.92 -6.69 12.42
N ILE A 275 -11.86 -5.98 13.03
CA ILE A 275 -11.97 -5.84 14.50
C ILE A 275 -12.04 -7.20 15.21
N PRO A 276 -12.93 -8.15 14.84
CA PRO A 276 -12.95 -9.46 15.48
C PRO A 276 -11.67 -10.27 15.24
N LEU A 277 -11.01 -10.12 14.09
CA LEU A 277 -9.74 -10.77 13.80
C LEU A 277 -8.64 -10.24 14.71
N LEU A 278 -8.52 -8.92 14.82
CA LEU A 278 -7.62 -8.26 15.77
C LEU A 278 -7.95 -8.65 17.21
N ALA A 279 -9.24 -8.80 17.55
CA ALA A 279 -9.68 -9.21 18.87
C ALA A 279 -9.14 -10.61 19.24
N SER A 280 -9.18 -11.54 18.28
CA SER A 280 -8.77 -12.93 18.43
C SER A 280 -7.25 -13.16 18.48
N LEU A 281 -6.45 -12.14 18.16
CA LEU A 281 -4.99 -12.16 18.28
C LEU A 281 -4.50 -11.91 19.72
N ARG A 282 -5.42 -11.75 20.69
CA ARG A 282 -5.08 -11.63 22.11
C ARG A 282 -4.37 -12.90 22.57
N ARG A 283 -3.07 -12.80 22.87
CA ARG A 283 -2.39 -13.79 23.71
C ARG A 283 -3.15 -13.87 25.04
N ARG A 284 -3.52 -15.09 25.44
CA ARG A 284 -3.83 -15.39 26.84
C ARG A 284 -2.56 -15.23 27.65
#